data_AF-A0A9D0IDI2-F1
#
_entry.id   AF-A0A9D0IDI2-F1
#
_cell.length_a   1.000
_cell.length_b   1.000
_cell.length_c   1.000
_cell.angle_alpha   90.00
_cell.angle_beta   90.00
_cell.angle_gamma   90.00
#
_symmetry.space_group_name_H-M   'P 1'
#
loop_
_entity.id
_entity.type
_entity.pdbx_description
1 polymer ?
#
loop_
_entity_poly.entity_id
_entity_poly.type
_entity_poly.pdbx_seq_one_letter_code
_entity_poly.pdbx_strand_id
1 'polypeptide(L)'
;MPQGGVKTTMRDLIERARYDQRAFFTLFVLWLTAVLIALAMIVVAFSGGLGGGGAEEPLAVSEPTSVPVAPLLGGVTLATTEPAPGDLALQPSPPVASGQAQAESAGGGPPLLTAEPAPGDFRPEPSQFGYGIQVHGLIGDPRHTVGVVKDKLGLEWIKQQVRWHDFSSARGQMDWSGYDAIINAANEKGLRVMLSVVAAPEWAISYRDANPEGAPPDNYQDLADFLTALVQRYKGKIHAIEIWNEQNLDREWDTADGVSAARYVEMLKVASQAIRAQDPNIIIISGALSPTGANLTDPNNPNRVIVQDDFAYFQEMLQAGFLDWVDCVGAHHNGINLPPDVEWQDAPAHPKAA
;
A
#
# COMPACT_ATOMS: atom_id res chain seq x y z
N MET A 1 21.44 -34.20 -59.44
CA MET A 1 22.51 -33.37 -58.84
C MET A 1 21.86 -32.43 -57.83
N PRO A 2 21.99 -32.63 -56.51
CA PRO A 2 21.58 -31.63 -55.54
C PRO A 2 22.75 -30.67 -55.24
N GLN A 3 22.44 -29.38 -55.18
CA GLN A 3 23.38 -28.29 -54.92
C GLN A 3 23.86 -28.31 -53.46
N GLY A 4 25.13 -27.96 -53.27
CA GLY A 4 25.81 -27.95 -51.97
C GLY A 4 25.28 -26.89 -51.02
N GLY A 5 24.96 -27.30 -49.78
CA GLY A 5 24.67 -26.41 -48.67
C GLY A 5 25.96 -25.81 -48.10
N VAL A 6 26.02 -24.48 -48.04
CA VAL A 6 27.08 -23.74 -47.34
C VAL A 6 26.87 -23.95 -45.83
N LYS A 7 27.86 -24.53 -45.15
CA LYS A 7 27.86 -24.64 -43.68
C LYS A 7 28.25 -23.29 -43.09
N THR A 8 27.29 -22.57 -42.52
CA THR A 8 27.55 -21.37 -41.71
C THR A 8 28.36 -21.76 -40.48
N THR A 9 29.50 -21.11 -40.28
CA THR A 9 30.40 -21.41 -39.16
C THR A 9 30.02 -20.59 -37.93
N MET A 10 30.40 -21.04 -36.73
CA MET A 10 30.23 -20.29 -35.47
C MET A 10 30.87 -18.89 -35.55
N ARG A 11 31.90 -18.73 -36.38
CA ARG A 11 32.58 -17.46 -36.64
C ARG A 11 31.67 -16.48 -37.39
N ASP A 12 30.90 -16.96 -38.37
CA ASP A 12 29.94 -16.15 -39.12
C ASP A 12 28.76 -15.67 -38.25
N LEU A 13 28.34 -16.50 -37.28
CA LEU A 13 27.31 -16.13 -36.30
C LEU A 13 27.82 -15.05 -35.32
N ILE A 14 29.07 -15.16 -34.87
CA ILE A 14 29.70 -14.17 -33.99
C ILE A 14 29.92 -12.84 -34.72
N GLU A 15 30.30 -12.86 -36.00
CA GLU A 15 30.45 -11.64 -36.79
C GLU A 15 29.11 -10.96 -37.09
N ARG A 16 28.05 -11.72 -37.38
CA ARG A 16 26.68 -11.17 -37.49
C ARG A 16 26.21 -10.53 -36.18
N ALA A 17 26.40 -11.20 -35.05
CA ALA A 17 26.02 -10.66 -33.74
C ALA A 17 26.78 -9.36 -33.39
N ARG A 18 28.06 -9.27 -33.76
CA ARG A 18 28.86 -8.04 -33.59
C ARG A 18 28.45 -6.93 -34.56
N TYR A 19 28.03 -7.28 -35.77
CA TYR A 19 27.51 -6.34 -36.75
C TYR A 19 26.18 -5.73 -36.28
N ASP A 20 25.26 -6.55 -35.77
CA ASP A 20 23.96 -6.09 -35.25
C ASP A 20 24.11 -5.21 -34.00
N GLN A 21 25.05 -5.51 -33.12
CA GLN A 21 25.35 -4.66 -31.95
C GLN A 21 25.90 -3.28 -32.35
N ARG A 22 26.77 -3.22 -33.36
CA ARG A 22 27.31 -1.94 -33.88
C ARG A 22 26.24 -1.15 -34.64
N ALA A 23 25.39 -1.82 -35.41
CA ALA A 23 24.27 -1.19 -36.10
C ALA A 23 23.26 -0.62 -35.09
N PHE A 24 22.92 -1.38 -34.04
CA PHE A 24 22.05 -0.94 -32.96
C PHE A 24 22.64 0.27 -32.23
N PHE A 25 23.92 0.22 -31.85
CA PHE A 25 24.59 1.34 -31.19
C PHE A 25 24.64 2.60 -32.08
N THR A 26 24.89 2.44 -33.37
CA THR A 26 24.89 3.55 -34.33
C THR A 26 23.49 4.16 -34.48
N LEU A 27 22.45 3.34 -34.59
CA LEU A 27 21.06 3.80 -34.66
C LEU A 27 20.61 4.48 -33.36
N PHE A 28 21.05 3.97 -32.21
CA PHE A 28 20.77 4.57 -30.91
C PHE A 28 21.43 5.96 -30.76
N VAL A 29 22.69 6.11 -31.17
CA VAL A 29 23.39 7.41 -31.16
C VAL A 29 22.73 8.40 -32.11
N LEU A 30 22.33 7.96 -33.31
CA LEU A 30 21.61 8.82 -34.27
C LEU A 30 20.25 9.27 -33.72
N TRP A 31 19.50 8.35 -33.10
CA TRP A 31 18.22 8.66 -32.46
C TRP A 31 18.40 9.65 -31.29
N LEU A 32 19.36 9.41 -30.40
CA LEU A 32 19.66 10.30 -29.27
C LEU A 32 20.08 11.70 -29.76
N THR A 33 20.87 11.78 -30.82
CA THR A 33 21.28 13.05 -31.42
C THR A 33 20.08 13.80 -31.99
N ALA A 34 19.16 13.11 -32.68
CA ALA A 34 17.93 13.71 -33.21
C ALA A 34 17.01 14.25 -32.09
N VAL A 35 16.89 13.53 -30.97
CA VAL A 35 16.13 13.98 -29.79
C VAL A 35 16.74 15.24 -29.18
N LEU A 36 18.07 15.30 -29.06
CA LEU A 36 18.76 16.47 -28.52
C LEU A 36 18.63 17.70 -29.44
N ILE A 37 18.67 17.52 -30.76
CA ILE A 37 18.44 18.60 -31.73
C ILE A 37 17.00 19.12 -31.62
N ALA A 38 16.01 18.22 -31.51
CA ALA A 38 14.61 18.61 -31.36
C ALA A 38 14.37 19.41 -30.07
N LEU A 39 14.97 18.98 -28.95
CA LEU A 39 14.92 19.73 -27.69
C LEU A 39 15.59 21.11 -27.79
N ALA A 40 16.75 21.20 -28.45
CA ALA A 40 17.41 22.48 -28.68
C ALA A 40 16.56 23.43 -29.54
N MET A 41 15.87 22.91 -30.58
CA MET A 41 14.96 23.73 -31.39
C MET A 41 13.73 24.22 -30.61
N ILE A 42 13.21 23.42 -29.67
CA ILE A 42 12.13 23.85 -28.77
C ILE A 42 12.63 24.99 -27.87
N VAL A 43 13.82 24.88 -27.29
CA VAL A 43 14.41 25.95 -26.45
C VAL A 43 14.62 27.24 -27.25
N VAL A 44 15.08 27.16 -28.50
CA VAL A 44 15.24 28.33 -29.40
C VAL A 44 13.87 28.93 -29.76
N ALA A 45 12.85 28.11 -30.00
CA ALA A 45 11.49 28.58 -30.29
C ALA A 45 10.85 29.33 -29.10
N PHE A 46 11.18 28.94 -27.86
CA PHE A 46 10.69 29.60 -26.64
C PHE A 46 11.54 30.80 -26.20
N SER A 47 12.78 30.92 -26.68
CA SER A 47 13.67 32.06 -26.38
C SER A 47 13.66 33.15 -27.47
N GLY A 48 13.08 32.90 -28.65
CA GLY A 48 12.91 33.89 -29.72
C GLY A 48 11.67 34.78 -29.59
N GLY A 49 10.86 34.61 -28.54
CA GLY A 49 9.54 35.22 -28.38
C GLY A 49 9.47 36.48 -27.52
N LEU A 50 10.55 37.27 -27.36
CA LEU A 50 10.48 38.58 -26.71
C LEU A 50 11.43 39.58 -27.38
N GLY A 51 10.93 40.26 -28.41
CA GLY A 51 11.63 41.35 -29.08
C GLY A 51 10.65 42.31 -29.73
N GLY A 52 10.35 43.41 -29.06
CA GLY A 52 9.49 44.50 -29.55
C GLY A 52 9.41 45.62 -28.51
N GLY A 53 10.25 46.63 -28.67
CA GLY A 53 10.60 47.64 -27.65
C GLY A 53 9.62 48.80 -27.46
N GLY A 54 9.92 49.61 -26.44
CA GLY A 54 9.26 50.86 -26.09
C GLY A 54 9.91 51.49 -24.86
N ALA A 55 10.77 52.49 -25.10
CA ALA A 55 11.75 53.15 -24.24
C ALA A 55 11.26 53.76 -22.90
N GLU A 56 12.15 53.79 -21.89
CA GLU A 56 12.71 55.04 -21.31
C GLU A 56 13.97 54.79 -20.45
N GLU A 57 14.85 55.78 -20.41
CA GLU A 57 16.26 55.79 -19.92
C GLU A 57 16.42 55.95 -18.38
N PRO A 58 17.65 55.80 -17.82
CA PRO A 58 17.89 55.19 -16.50
C PRO A 58 18.12 56.21 -15.36
N LEU A 59 18.26 55.75 -14.12
CA LEU A 59 19.41 56.06 -13.26
C LEU A 59 19.40 55.34 -11.88
N ALA A 60 20.60 54.83 -11.57
CA ALA A 60 21.27 54.72 -10.27
C ALA A 60 21.02 53.51 -9.32
N VAL A 61 22.16 52.95 -8.92
CA VAL A 61 22.46 51.74 -8.15
C VAL A 61 22.30 51.95 -6.64
N SER A 62 21.84 50.91 -5.93
CA SER A 62 22.28 50.61 -4.56
C SER A 62 22.34 49.09 -4.33
N GLU A 63 23.48 48.63 -3.80
CA GLU A 63 23.83 47.25 -3.45
C GLU A 63 22.94 46.63 -2.34
N PRO A 64 22.98 45.29 -2.16
CA PRO A 64 21.88 44.54 -1.56
C PRO A 64 21.91 44.57 -0.04
N THR A 65 20.73 44.70 0.58
CA THR A 65 20.54 44.34 2.00
C THR A 65 19.61 43.14 2.08
N SER A 66 20.10 42.08 2.71
CA SER A 66 19.43 40.81 2.98
C SER A 66 18.21 40.95 3.89
N VAL A 67 17.05 40.42 3.47
CA VAL A 67 15.86 40.18 4.32
C VAL A 67 15.20 38.86 3.87
N PRO A 68 14.69 38.01 4.79
CA PRO A 68 14.31 36.62 4.51
C PRO A 68 12.94 36.48 3.85
N VAL A 69 12.78 35.42 3.06
CA VAL A 69 11.52 35.06 2.40
C VAL A 69 10.67 34.18 3.33
N ALA A 70 9.51 34.70 3.72
CA ALA A 70 8.40 33.94 4.31
C ALA A 70 7.55 33.27 3.21
N PRO A 71 6.84 32.15 3.49
CA PRO A 71 6.05 31.43 2.50
C PRO A 71 4.68 32.10 2.27
N LEU A 72 4.26 32.11 1.00
CA LEU A 72 2.92 32.50 0.54
C LEU A 72 1.91 31.38 0.85
N LEU A 73 1.08 31.58 1.86
CA LEU A 73 -0.25 30.95 1.96
C LEU A 73 -1.28 32.03 1.56
N GLY A 74 -1.97 31.79 0.44
CA GLY A 74 -3.15 32.56 0.03
C GLY A 74 -4.32 32.22 0.96
N GLY A 75 -4.91 33.25 1.56
CA GLY A 75 -5.82 33.14 2.69
C GLY A 75 -7.22 32.61 2.37
N VAL A 76 -7.75 31.85 3.33
CA VAL A 76 -9.18 31.73 3.60
C VAL A 76 -9.46 32.65 4.80
N THR A 77 -10.26 33.69 4.61
CA THR A 77 -10.75 34.55 5.69
C THR A 77 -11.76 33.79 6.54
N LEU A 78 -11.38 33.40 7.76
CA LEU A 78 -12.31 33.05 8.83
C LEU A 78 -12.88 34.35 9.42
N ALA A 79 -14.19 34.55 9.27
CA ALA A 79 -14.91 35.60 9.98
C ALA A 79 -14.93 35.24 11.47
N THR A 80 -14.20 36.00 12.28
CA THR A 80 -14.26 35.96 13.74
C THR A 80 -15.41 36.84 14.21
N THR A 81 -16.43 36.22 14.78
CA THR A 81 -17.29 36.88 15.77
C THR A 81 -17.00 36.23 17.11
N GLU A 82 -16.43 37.00 18.02
CA GLU A 82 -16.08 36.64 19.39
C GLU A 82 -17.34 36.73 20.27
N PRO A 83 -17.73 35.69 21.03
CA PRO A 83 -18.65 35.85 22.14
C PRO A 83 -17.87 36.20 23.42
N ALA A 84 -18.41 37.16 24.18
CA ALA A 84 -17.89 37.61 25.47
C ALA A 84 -17.83 36.47 26.51
N PRO A 85 -16.93 36.56 27.53
CA PRO A 85 -16.75 35.51 28.52
C PRO A 85 -17.92 35.48 29.51
N GLY A 86 -18.66 34.38 29.52
CA GLY A 86 -19.70 34.08 30.51
C GLY A 86 -19.64 32.59 30.87
N ASP A 87 -19.56 32.31 32.16
CA ASP A 87 -19.33 31.01 32.81
C ASP A 87 -20.03 29.81 32.14
N LEU A 88 -19.25 28.91 31.53
CA LEU A 88 -19.69 27.54 31.22
C LEU A 88 -19.52 26.66 32.46
N ALA A 89 -20.47 26.78 33.38
CA ALA A 89 -20.69 25.75 34.39
C ALA A 89 -21.21 24.48 33.70
N LEU A 90 -20.51 23.35 33.92
CA LEU A 90 -20.98 22.01 33.60
C LEU A 90 -22.35 21.78 34.26
N GLN A 91 -23.42 21.67 33.47
CA GLN A 91 -24.72 21.25 34.00
C GLN A 91 -24.76 19.71 34.13
N PRO A 92 -25.10 19.15 35.31
CA PRO A 92 -25.31 17.73 35.45
C PRO A 92 -26.68 17.33 34.88
N SER A 93 -26.71 16.19 34.19
CA SER A 93 -27.93 15.55 33.68
C SER A 93 -28.97 15.28 34.78
N PRO A 94 -30.29 15.31 34.48
CA PRO A 94 -31.34 15.13 35.46
C PRO A 94 -31.43 13.69 36.00
N PRO A 95 -31.93 13.48 37.24
CA PRO A 95 -31.99 12.16 37.87
C PRO A 95 -33.11 11.31 37.27
N VAL A 96 -32.78 10.08 36.88
CA VAL A 96 -33.77 9.05 36.53
C VAL A 96 -34.47 8.57 37.81
N ALA A 97 -35.80 8.62 37.80
CA ALA A 97 -36.65 8.23 38.90
C ALA A 97 -36.47 6.74 39.27
N SER A 98 -36.31 6.48 40.57
CA SER A 98 -36.28 5.17 41.19
C SER A 98 -37.67 4.54 41.19
N GLY A 99 -37.92 3.59 40.29
CA GLY A 99 -39.01 2.61 40.37
C GLY A 99 -38.46 1.26 40.79
N GLN A 100 -38.80 0.81 42.00
CA GLN A 100 -38.52 -0.56 42.45
C GLN A 100 -39.36 -1.55 41.65
N ALA A 101 -38.70 -2.49 40.97
CA ALA A 101 -39.27 -3.76 40.55
C ALA A 101 -38.24 -4.88 40.81
N GLN A 102 -38.75 -5.99 41.30
CA GLN A 102 -38.05 -7.06 42.01
C GLN A 102 -36.91 -7.73 41.24
N ALA A 103 -35.87 -8.09 41.99
CA ALA A 103 -34.82 -8.99 41.55
C ALA A 103 -35.35 -10.42 41.41
N GLU A 104 -35.37 -10.93 40.19
CA GLU A 104 -35.22 -12.35 39.92
C GLU A 104 -33.86 -12.58 39.26
N SER A 105 -33.06 -13.41 39.94
CA SER A 105 -31.72 -13.84 39.56
C SER A 105 -31.75 -14.65 38.26
N ALA A 106 -31.06 -14.17 37.22
CA ALA A 106 -30.62 -15.00 36.11
C ALA A 106 -29.27 -14.49 35.54
N GLY A 107 -28.20 -15.25 35.86
CA GLY A 107 -27.05 -15.49 34.98
C GLY A 107 -26.13 -14.31 34.66
N GLY A 108 -25.02 -14.21 35.39
CA GLY A 108 -23.84 -13.50 34.91
C GLY A 108 -23.35 -14.10 33.59
N GLY A 109 -23.30 -13.28 32.54
CA GLY A 109 -22.58 -13.62 31.31
C GLY A 109 -21.08 -13.70 31.60
N PRO A 110 -20.35 -14.71 31.07
CA PRO A 110 -18.93 -14.84 31.34
C PRO A 110 -18.15 -13.68 30.70
N PRO A 111 -16.98 -13.30 31.26
CA PRO A 111 -16.06 -12.38 30.61
C PRO A 111 -15.58 -13.02 29.30
N LEU A 112 -15.88 -12.40 28.16
CA LEU A 112 -15.20 -12.71 26.90
C LEU A 112 -13.76 -12.20 27.04
N LEU A 113 -12.84 -13.10 27.39
CA LEU A 113 -11.40 -13.09 27.08
C LEU A 113 -10.68 -14.20 27.89
N THR A 114 -11.05 -15.46 27.68
CA THR A 114 -10.21 -16.63 27.99
C THR A 114 -10.83 -17.86 27.31
N ALA A 115 -10.76 -17.95 25.99
CA ALA A 115 -10.93 -19.25 25.34
C ALA A 115 -9.56 -19.92 25.34
N GLU A 116 -9.40 -20.94 26.17
CA GLU A 116 -8.23 -21.83 26.13
C GLU A 116 -8.18 -22.51 24.75
N PRO A 117 -7.02 -22.54 24.06
CA PRO A 117 -6.94 -23.10 22.72
C PRO A 117 -7.35 -24.57 22.72
N ALA A 118 -8.22 -24.94 21.78
CA ALA A 118 -8.72 -26.30 21.65
C ALA A 118 -7.55 -27.28 21.38
N PRO A 119 -7.57 -28.52 21.92
CA PRO A 119 -6.57 -29.53 21.60
C PRO A 119 -6.56 -29.81 20.09
N GLY A 120 -5.50 -29.37 19.40
CA GLY A 120 -5.40 -29.41 17.94
C GLY A 120 -5.11 -28.06 17.28
N ASP A 121 -4.99 -26.98 18.05
CA ASP A 121 -4.53 -25.68 17.54
C ASP A 121 -3.05 -25.76 17.16
N PHE A 122 -2.79 -25.90 15.85
CA PHE A 122 -1.44 -25.93 15.27
C PHE A 122 -0.90 -24.54 14.97
N ARG A 123 -1.51 -23.47 15.52
CA ARG A 123 -0.93 -22.14 15.42
C ARG A 123 0.42 -22.16 16.11
N PRO A 124 1.53 -21.93 15.39
CA PRO A 124 2.81 -21.83 16.03
C PRO A 124 2.76 -20.56 16.89
N GLU A 125 2.57 -20.71 18.19
CA GLU A 125 2.93 -19.70 19.17
C GLU A 125 4.39 -19.36 18.91
N PRO A 126 4.73 -18.20 18.30
CA PRO A 126 6.10 -17.85 18.15
C PRO A 126 6.55 -17.56 19.59
N SER A 127 7.26 -18.51 20.20
CA SER A 127 7.85 -18.34 21.54
C SER A 127 8.81 -17.13 21.62
N GLN A 128 9.06 -16.46 20.49
CA GLN A 128 9.89 -15.28 20.32
C GLN A 128 9.28 -14.31 19.30
N PHE A 129 9.34 -13.03 19.61
CA PHE A 129 9.00 -11.94 18.69
C PHE A 129 9.89 -12.01 17.43
N GLY A 130 9.26 -12.11 16.26
CA GLY A 130 9.97 -12.20 14.97
C GLY A 130 10.26 -10.82 14.37
N TYR A 131 11.44 -10.66 13.77
CA TYR A 131 11.81 -9.43 13.06
C TYR A 131 11.88 -9.66 11.54
N GLY A 132 11.33 -8.71 10.80
CA GLY A 132 11.29 -8.70 9.34
C GLY A 132 11.35 -7.29 8.78
N ILE A 133 11.31 -7.20 7.45
CA ILE A 133 11.33 -5.92 6.75
C ILE A 133 10.50 -5.98 5.47
N GLN A 134 9.77 -4.90 5.17
CA GLN A 134 9.16 -4.71 3.85
C GLN A 134 10.25 -4.47 2.80
N VAL A 135 10.18 -5.18 1.69
CA VAL A 135 11.06 -4.98 0.53
C VAL A 135 10.25 -4.61 -0.71
N HIS A 136 10.92 -3.90 -1.63
CA HIS A 136 10.46 -3.68 -3.00
C HIS A 136 11.28 -4.56 -3.94
N GLY A 137 11.17 -5.88 -3.77
CA GLY A 137 12.02 -6.87 -4.40
C GLY A 137 11.88 -7.01 -5.92
N LEU A 138 10.93 -6.30 -6.54
CA LEU A 138 10.77 -6.24 -8.00
C LEU A 138 11.67 -5.15 -8.62
N ILE A 139 12.26 -4.28 -7.80
CA ILE A 139 13.16 -3.22 -8.24
C ILE A 139 14.60 -3.61 -7.91
N GLY A 140 15.50 -3.49 -8.89
CA GLY A 140 16.91 -3.82 -8.73
C GLY A 140 17.18 -5.33 -8.76
N ASP A 141 18.22 -5.78 -8.03
CA ASP A 141 18.59 -7.19 -7.95
C ASP A 141 18.00 -7.85 -6.68
N PRO A 142 17.04 -8.78 -6.81
CA PRO A 142 16.42 -9.46 -5.68
C PRO A 142 17.43 -10.22 -4.81
N ARG A 143 18.50 -10.78 -5.39
CA ARG A 143 19.52 -11.50 -4.63
C ARG A 143 20.36 -10.57 -3.78
N HIS A 144 20.66 -9.39 -4.29
CA HIS A 144 21.31 -8.35 -3.50
C HIS A 144 20.42 -7.93 -2.32
N THR A 145 19.15 -7.61 -2.59
CA THR A 145 18.18 -7.21 -1.56
C THR A 145 18.07 -8.24 -0.45
N VAL A 146 17.83 -9.51 -0.79
CA VAL A 146 17.74 -10.61 0.17
C VAL A 146 19.07 -10.82 0.91
N GLY A 147 20.21 -10.69 0.22
CA GLY A 147 21.54 -10.76 0.83
C GLY A 147 21.74 -9.68 1.89
N VAL A 148 21.25 -8.46 1.67
CA VAL A 148 21.28 -7.40 2.70
C VAL A 148 20.40 -7.79 3.89
N VAL A 149 19.16 -8.23 3.66
CA VAL A 149 18.23 -8.62 4.73
C VAL A 149 18.83 -9.72 5.61
N LYS A 150 19.34 -10.80 5.01
CA LYS A 150 19.86 -11.95 5.76
C LYS A 150 21.27 -11.70 6.32
N ASP A 151 22.21 -11.31 5.46
CA ASP A 151 23.63 -11.35 5.79
C ASP A 151 24.13 -10.06 6.47
N LYS A 152 23.40 -8.94 6.34
CA LYS A 152 23.79 -7.64 6.92
C LYS A 152 22.90 -7.23 8.09
N LEU A 153 21.58 -7.43 7.97
CA LEU A 153 20.63 -7.06 9.02
C LEU A 153 20.32 -8.23 9.97
N GLY A 154 20.61 -9.48 9.57
CA GLY A 154 20.34 -10.65 10.40
C GLY A 154 18.85 -10.95 10.57
N LEU A 155 17.99 -10.40 9.70
CA LEU A 155 16.54 -10.59 9.77
C LEU A 155 16.14 -11.95 9.20
N GLU A 156 14.92 -12.39 9.55
CA GLU A 156 14.43 -13.72 9.18
C GLU A 156 13.19 -13.70 8.29
N TRP A 157 12.55 -12.53 8.15
CA TRP A 157 11.35 -12.35 7.34
C TRP A 157 11.53 -11.24 6.32
N ILE A 158 10.91 -11.43 5.15
CA ILE A 158 10.56 -10.34 4.24
C ILE A 158 9.04 -10.22 4.12
N LYS A 159 8.55 -8.99 4.02
CA LYS A 159 7.22 -8.66 3.50
C LYS A 159 7.39 -8.13 2.08
N GLN A 160 6.72 -8.74 1.11
CA GLN A 160 6.70 -8.31 -0.29
C GLN A 160 5.26 -8.07 -0.71
N GLN A 161 4.95 -6.87 -1.20
CA GLN A 161 3.63 -6.60 -1.75
C GLN A 161 3.50 -7.22 -3.14
N VAL A 162 2.37 -7.87 -3.40
CA VAL A 162 1.96 -8.44 -4.68
C VAL A 162 0.82 -7.57 -5.20
N ARG A 163 1.14 -6.65 -6.11
CA ARG A 163 0.15 -5.81 -6.79
C ARG A 163 -0.41 -6.62 -7.96
N TRP A 164 -1.60 -7.19 -7.79
CA TRP A 164 -2.22 -8.07 -8.78
C TRP A 164 -2.51 -7.32 -10.09
N HIS A 165 -2.93 -6.06 -9.97
CA HIS A 165 -3.17 -5.14 -11.10
C HIS A 165 -2.01 -5.06 -12.10
N ASP A 166 -0.78 -4.87 -11.61
CA ASP A 166 0.37 -4.52 -12.45
C ASP A 166 0.82 -5.65 -13.38
N PHE A 167 0.47 -6.90 -13.05
CA PHE A 167 1.02 -8.08 -13.72
C PHE A 167 -0.05 -9.04 -14.27
N SER A 168 -1.34 -8.73 -14.10
CA SER A 168 -2.45 -9.55 -14.62
C SER A 168 -3.20 -8.87 -15.77
N SER A 169 -2.77 -9.16 -17.00
CA SER A 169 -3.34 -8.57 -18.22
C SER A 169 -4.77 -9.05 -18.55
N ALA A 170 -5.14 -10.25 -18.09
CA ALA A 170 -6.45 -10.84 -18.30
C ALA A 170 -6.72 -11.92 -17.24
N ARG A 171 -7.98 -12.34 -17.11
CA ARG A 171 -8.38 -13.42 -16.20
C ARG A 171 -7.54 -14.69 -16.44
N GLY A 172 -6.96 -15.21 -15.38
CA GLY A 172 -6.07 -16.39 -15.42
C GLY A 172 -4.67 -16.14 -16.02
N GLN A 173 -4.36 -14.91 -16.45
CA GLN A 173 -3.03 -14.53 -16.93
C GLN A 173 -2.34 -13.66 -15.90
N MET A 174 -1.13 -14.07 -15.49
CA MET A 174 -0.29 -13.35 -14.54
C MET A 174 1.17 -13.52 -14.95
N ASP A 175 1.90 -12.42 -15.04
CA ASP A 175 3.36 -12.44 -15.10
C ASP A 175 3.94 -12.62 -13.70
N TRP A 176 4.50 -13.80 -13.45
CA TRP A 176 5.08 -14.15 -12.16
C TRP A 176 6.58 -13.86 -12.07
N SER A 177 7.24 -13.43 -13.15
CA SER A 177 8.70 -13.44 -13.27
C SER A 177 9.42 -12.64 -12.16
N GLY A 178 8.93 -11.46 -11.84
CA GLY A 178 9.45 -10.63 -10.74
C GLY A 178 9.27 -11.29 -9.37
N TYR A 179 8.07 -11.83 -9.10
CA TYR A 179 7.76 -12.51 -7.85
C TYR A 179 8.55 -13.82 -7.69
N ASP A 180 8.74 -14.58 -8.76
CA ASP A 180 9.59 -15.77 -8.78
C ASP A 180 11.02 -15.43 -8.35
N ALA A 181 11.57 -14.32 -8.86
CA ALA A 181 12.94 -13.94 -8.57
C ALA A 181 13.14 -13.61 -7.09
N ILE A 182 12.27 -12.78 -6.48
CA ILE A 182 12.38 -12.41 -5.07
C ILE A 182 12.03 -13.57 -4.12
N ILE A 183 10.98 -14.35 -4.41
CA ILE A 183 10.55 -15.46 -3.55
C ILE A 183 11.60 -16.57 -3.58
N ASN A 184 12.15 -16.92 -4.75
CA ASN A 184 13.20 -17.93 -4.83
C ASN A 184 14.48 -17.45 -4.13
N ALA A 185 14.90 -16.20 -4.34
CA ALA A 185 16.07 -15.66 -3.65
C ALA A 185 15.92 -15.71 -2.12
N ALA A 186 14.74 -15.33 -1.60
CA ALA A 186 14.45 -15.39 -0.16
C ALA A 186 14.56 -16.81 0.39
N ASN A 187 13.96 -17.78 -0.31
CA ASN A 187 13.99 -19.19 0.08
C ASN A 187 15.41 -19.79 0.03
N GLU A 188 16.20 -19.48 -1.01
CA GLU A 188 17.61 -19.89 -1.11
C GLU A 188 18.46 -19.38 0.06
N LYS A 189 18.06 -18.26 0.67
CA LYS A 189 18.70 -17.65 1.84
C LYS A 189 18.06 -18.02 3.18
N GLY A 190 17.07 -18.92 3.16
CA GLY A 190 16.36 -19.37 4.35
C GLY A 190 15.56 -18.26 5.05
N LEU A 191 15.09 -17.26 4.30
CA LEU A 191 14.15 -16.26 4.80
C LEU A 191 12.71 -16.78 4.68
N ARG A 192 11.90 -16.42 5.66
CA ARG A 192 10.45 -16.59 5.64
C ARG A 192 9.83 -15.46 4.82
N VAL A 193 8.77 -15.78 4.08
CA VAL A 193 8.14 -14.86 3.13
C VAL A 193 6.69 -14.61 3.53
N MET A 194 6.38 -13.35 3.77
CA MET A 194 5.03 -12.80 3.89
C MET A 194 4.70 -12.03 2.61
N LEU A 195 3.58 -12.36 1.97
CA LEU A 195 3.08 -11.62 0.81
C LEU A 195 1.91 -10.73 1.24
N SER A 196 1.85 -9.49 0.75
CA SER A 196 0.67 -8.61 0.91
C SER A 196 -0.02 -8.46 -0.44
N VAL A 197 -1.22 -9.01 -0.59
CA VAL A 197 -1.93 -9.02 -1.88
C VAL A 197 -2.86 -7.82 -1.98
N VAL A 198 -2.69 -7.00 -3.01
CA VAL A 198 -3.44 -5.75 -3.21
C VAL A 198 -3.83 -5.54 -4.68
N ALA A 199 -4.76 -4.61 -4.89
CA ALA A 199 -5.16 -4.01 -6.16
C ALA A 199 -5.60 -5.00 -7.25
N ALA A 200 -6.90 -5.04 -7.53
CA ALA A 200 -7.44 -5.82 -8.63
C ALA A 200 -7.06 -5.25 -10.01
N PRO A 201 -6.86 -6.10 -11.03
CA PRO A 201 -6.58 -5.69 -12.39
C PRO A 201 -7.79 -5.04 -13.04
N GLU A 202 -7.52 -4.28 -14.11
CA GLU A 202 -8.54 -3.47 -14.79
C GLU A 202 -9.73 -4.29 -15.30
N TRP A 203 -9.52 -5.55 -15.67
CA TRP A 203 -10.58 -6.43 -16.15
C TRP A 203 -11.53 -6.91 -15.02
N ALA A 204 -11.18 -6.69 -13.76
CA ALA A 204 -11.90 -7.16 -12.57
C ALA A 204 -12.64 -6.05 -11.81
N ILE A 205 -12.60 -4.80 -12.30
CA ILE A 205 -13.20 -3.63 -11.64
C ILE A 205 -14.10 -2.87 -12.62
N SER A 206 -15.13 -2.21 -12.07
CA SER A 206 -16.04 -1.34 -12.84
C SER A 206 -16.00 0.13 -12.41
N TYR A 207 -15.31 0.43 -11.31
CA TYR A 207 -15.12 1.77 -10.78
C TYR A 207 -13.63 2.11 -10.69
N ARG A 208 -13.29 3.37 -10.99
CA ARG A 208 -11.95 3.90 -10.84
C ARG A 208 -11.98 5.42 -10.69
N ASP A 209 -11.43 5.93 -9.60
CA ASP A 209 -11.16 7.36 -9.42
C ASP A 209 -9.91 7.80 -10.21
N ALA A 210 -9.62 9.10 -10.19
CA ALA A 210 -8.53 9.66 -11.00
C ALA A 210 -7.13 9.13 -10.64
N ASN A 211 -6.86 8.87 -9.35
CA ASN A 211 -5.53 8.48 -8.86
C ASN A 211 -5.56 7.43 -7.72
N PRO A 212 -6.18 6.25 -7.88
CA PRO A 212 -6.15 5.21 -6.86
C PRO A 212 -4.84 4.43 -6.90
N GLU A 213 -4.41 3.97 -5.72
CA GLU A 213 -3.36 2.97 -5.51
C GLU A 213 -3.90 1.54 -5.63
N GLY A 214 -5.17 1.31 -5.31
CA GLY A 214 -5.80 -0.01 -5.39
C GLY A 214 -7.32 0.03 -5.35
N ALA A 215 -7.95 -0.93 -6.02
CA ALA A 215 -9.39 -1.15 -6.01
C ALA A 215 -9.66 -2.65 -5.77
N PRO A 216 -10.62 -3.03 -4.90
CA PRO A 216 -11.02 -4.43 -4.75
C PRO A 216 -11.71 -4.92 -6.03
N PRO A 217 -11.71 -6.25 -6.31
CA PRO A 217 -12.43 -6.75 -7.47
C PRO A 217 -13.94 -6.72 -7.24
N ASP A 218 -14.71 -6.49 -8.30
CA ASP A 218 -16.18 -6.54 -8.27
C ASP A 218 -16.70 -7.94 -7.93
N ASN A 219 -15.94 -8.97 -8.32
CA ASN A 219 -16.24 -10.36 -8.06
C ASN A 219 -15.11 -11.01 -7.24
N TYR A 220 -15.39 -11.34 -5.98
CA TYR A 220 -14.40 -11.96 -5.09
C TYR A 220 -13.94 -13.35 -5.53
N GLN A 221 -14.67 -14.03 -6.43
CA GLN A 221 -14.19 -15.28 -7.02
C GLN A 221 -12.94 -15.05 -7.89
N ASP A 222 -12.81 -13.90 -8.55
CA ASP A 222 -11.62 -13.59 -9.34
C ASP A 222 -10.37 -13.48 -8.44
N LEU A 223 -10.53 -12.94 -7.22
CA LEU A 223 -9.47 -12.94 -6.19
C LEU A 223 -9.17 -14.36 -5.69
N ALA A 224 -10.20 -15.16 -5.43
CA ALA A 224 -10.03 -16.55 -4.98
C ALA A 224 -9.25 -17.39 -5.98
N ASP A 225 -9.53 -17.23 -7.28
CA ASP A 225 -8.84 -17.93 -8.36
C ASP A 225 -7.38 -17.47 -8.46
N PHE A 226 -7.12 -16.17 -8.32
CA PHE A 226 -5.77 -15.61 -8.25
C PHE A 226 -4.98 -16.16 -7.05
N LEU A 227 -5.55 -16.12 -5.85
CA LEU A 227 -4.91 -16.63 -4.64
C LEU A 227 -4.65 -18.14 -4.71
N THR A 228 -5.58 -18.89 -5.33
CA THR A 228 -5.40 -20.31 -5.61
C THR A 228 -4.16 -20.54 -6.47
N ALA A 229 -4.03 -19.79 -7.58
CA ALA A 229 -2.86 -19.90 -8.46
C ALA A 229 -1.55 -19.48 -7.76
N LEU A 230 -1.60 -18.40 -6.97
CA LEU A 230 -0.46 -17.91 -6.19
C LEU A 230 0.04 -18.96 -5.19
N VAL A 231 -0.86 -19.53 -4.38
CA VAL A 231 -0.49 -20.53 -3.36
C VAL A 231 0.00 -21.81 -4.02
N GLN A 232 -0.65 -22.28 -5.08
CA GLN A 232 -0.19 -23.46 -5.82
C GLN A 232 1.21 -23.26 -6.41
N ARG A 233 1.49 -22.08 -6.97
CA ARG A 233 2.79 -21.75 -7.56
C ARG A 233 3.91 -21.73 -6.54
N TYR A 234 3.66 -21.16 -5.36
CA TYR A 234 4.67 -20.94 -4.32
C TYR A 234 4.52 -21.88 -3.11
N LYS A 235 3.90 -23.04 -3.31
CA LYS A 235 3.70 -24.03 -2.24
C LYS A 235 5.03 -24.39 -1.56
N GLY A 236 5.05 -24.29 -0.23
CA GLY A 236 6.26 -24.51 0.59
C GLY A 236 7.31 -23.40 0.52
N LYS A 237 7.03 -22.28 -0.15
CA LYS A 237 7.95 -21.12 -0.28
C LYS A 237 7.42 -19.83 0.34
N ILE A 238 6.12 -19.77 0.59
CA ILE A 238 5.45 -18.65 1.26
C ILE A 238 4.89 -19.13 2.60
N HIS A 239 4.92 -18.25 3.59
CA HIS A 239 4.64 -18.59 4.99
C HIS A 239 3.45 -17.81 5.53
N ALA A 240 3.22 -16.61 5.02
CA ALA A 240 2.09 -15.78 5.39
C ALA A 240 1.55 -15.01 4.18
N ILE A 241 0.24 -14.74 4.19
CA ILE A 241 -0.42 -13.86 3.23
C ILE A 241 -1.27 -12.85 4.01
N GLU A 242 -0.96 -11.57 3.84
CA GLU A 242 -1.79 -10.45 4.21
C GLU A 242 -2.77 -10.13 3.08
N ILE A 243 -4.05 -10.05 3.43
CA ILE A 243 -5.12 -9.74 2.48
C ILE A 243 -5.44 -8.26 2.58
N TRP A 244 -5.00 -7.54 1.54
CA TRP A 244 -5.08 -6.09 1.38
C TRP A 244 -4.05 -5.27 2.16
N ASN A 245 -4.10 -3.95 1.95
CA ASN A 245 -3.30 -2.92 2.59
C ASN A 245 -4.19 -1.68 2.80
N GLU A 246 -4.27 -1.15 4.01
CA GLU A 246 -4.90 0.15 4.31
C GLU A 246 -6.32 0.33 3.75
N GLN A 247 -7.18 -0.69 3.87
CA GLN A 247 -8.56 -0.71 3.35
C GLN A 247 -9.50 0.39 3.90
N ASN A 248 -9.06 1.15 4.92
CA ASN A 248 -9.77 2.31 5.46
C ASN A 248 -9.45 3.63 4.74
N LEU A 249 -8.69 3.57 3.64
CA LEU A 249 -8.37 4.69 2.77
C LEU A 249 -8.88 4.42 1.36
N ASP A 250 -9.64 5.34 0.80
CA ASP A 250 -10.25 5.20 -0.52
C ASP A 250 -9.24 5.06 -1.65
N ARG A 251 -8.10 5.75 -1.55
CA ARG A 251 -7.02 5.57 -2.53
C ARG A 251 -6.54 4.11 -2.58
N GLU A 252 -6.65 3.37 -1.47
CA GLU A 252 -6.24 1.98 -1.34
C GLU A 252 -7.41 1.01 -1.51
N TRP A 253 -8.67 1.47 -1.35
CA TRP A 253 -9.91 0.70 -1.49
C TRP A 253 -10.89 1.49 -2.38
N ASP A 254 -10.52 1.67 -3.64
CA ASP A 254 -11.26 2.55 -4.54
C ASP A 254 -12.58 1.92 -5.00
N THR A 255 -13.71 2.46 -4.51
CA THR A 255 -15.06 2.02 -4.90
C THR A 255 -16.05 3.18 -4.95
N ALA A 256 -17.11 3.03 -5.76
CA ALA A 256 -18.17 4.02 -5.90
C ALA A 256 -18.89 4.36 -4.59
N ASP A 257 -18.93 3.41 -3.65
CA ASP A 257 -19.64 3.53 -2.37
C ASP A 257 -18.71 3.99 -1.23
N GLY A 258 -17.41 4.07 -1.49
CA GLY A 258 -16.38 4.42 -0.50
C GLY A 258 -15.84 3.22 0.26
N VAL A 259 -15.08 3.48 1.33
CA VAL A 259 -14.49 2.43 2.16
C VAL A 259 -15.58 1.68 2.95
N SER A 260 -15.40 0.37 3.13
CA SER A 260 -16.39 -0.46 3.83
C SER A 260 -15.76 -1.67 4.52
N ALA A 261 -15.79 -1.66 5.86
CA ALA A 261 -15.30 -2.77 6.67
C ALA A 261 -16.07 -4.08 6.38
N ALA A 262 -17.38 -4.02 6.22
CA ALA A 262 -18.20 -5.19 5.92
C ALA A 262 -17.80 -5.85 4.58
N ARG A 263 -17.65 -5.06 3.51
CA ARG A 263 -17.22 -5.57 2.20
C ARG A 263 -15.79 -6.11 2.23
N TYR A 264 -14.90 -5.46 2.98
CA TYR A 264 -13.56 -5.98 3.22
C TYR A 264 -13.61 -7.36 3.88
N VAL A 265 -14.44 -7.56 4.91
CA VAL A 265 -14.57 -8.84 5.61
C VAL A 265 -15.18 -9.94 4.71
N GLU A 266 -16.13 -9.59 3.85
CA GLU A 266 -16.65 -10.52 2.84
C GLU A 266 -15.56 -10.99 1.86
N MET A 267 -14.75 -10.06 1.36
CA MET A 267 -13.60 -10.37 0.50
C MET A 267 -12.57 -11.24 1.23
N LEU A 268 -12.24 -10.87 2.48
CA LEU A 268 -11.31 -11.58 3.35
C LEU A 268 -11.74 -13.02 3.59
N LYS A 269 -13.03 -13.26 3.83
CA LYS A 269 -13.60 -14.60 3.97
C LYS A 269 -13.35 -15.46 2.74
N VAL A 270 -13.65 -14.93 1.55
CA VAL A 270 -13.45 -15.64 0.28
C VAL A 270 -11.96 -15.94 0.04
N ALA A 271 -11.10 -14.96 0.29
CA ALA A 271 -9.65 -15.12 0.19
C ALA A 271 -9.12 -16.20 1.15
N SER A 272 -9.60 -16.18 2.40
CA SER A 272 -9.20 -17.12 3.45
C SER A 272 -9.55 -18.57 3.09
N GLN A 273 -10.78 -18.78 2.61
CA GLN A 273 -11.24 -20.08 2.15
C GLN A 273 -10.39 -20.61 0.98
N ALA A 274 -10.08 -19.76 0.01
CA ALA A 274 -9.24 -20.13 -1.14
C ALA A 274 -7.83 -20.53 -0.71
N ILE A 275 -7.19 -19.76 0.18
CA ILE A 275 -5.83 -20.05 0.67
C ILE A 275 -5.81 -21.36 1.46
N ARG A 276 -6.70 -21.52 2.46
CA ARG A 276 -6.73 -22.73 3.30
C ARG A 276 -7.01 -23.99 2.51
N ALA A 277 -7.79 -23.91 1.43
CA ALA A 277 -8.05 -25.04 0.54
C ALA A 277 -6.78 -25.53 -0.19
N GLN A 278 -5.80 -24.66 -0.42
CA GLN A 278 -4.54 -25.02 -1.11
C GLN A 278 -3.41 -25.38 -0.13
N ASP A 279 -3.29 -24.61 0.95
CA ASP A 279 -2.31 -24.84 2.01
C ASP A 279 -2.82 -24.30 3.36
N PRO A 280 -3.27 -25.17 4.29
CA PRO A 280 -3.76 -24.74 5.59
C PRO A 280 -2.66 -24.24 6.54
N ASN A 281 -1.38 -24.37 6.18
CA ASN A 281 -0.25 -23.90 7.01
C ASN A 281 0.15 -22.46 6.73
N ILE A 282 -0.40 -21.82 5.69
CA ILE A 282 -0.16 -20.40 5.43
C ILE A 282 -0.88 -19.59 6.50
N ILE A 283 -0.12 -18.71 7.17
CA ILE A 283 -0.67 -17.74 8.12
C ILE A 283 -1.47 -16.69 7.34
N ILE A 284 -2.74 -16.52 7.65
CA ILE A 284 -3.59 -15.53 7.00
C ILE A 284 -3.70 -14.29 7.90
N ILE A 285 -3.36 -13.12 7.35
CA ILE A 285 -3.28 -11.86 8.08
C ILE A 285 -4.31 -10.89 7.49
N SER A 286 -5.08 -10.20 8.34
CA SER A 286 -5.92 -9.09 7.88
C SER A 286 -5.04 -7.95 7.33
N GLY A 287 -5.56 -7.17 6.40
CA GLY A 287 -4.94 -5.95 5.90
C GLY A 287 -4.74 -4.98 7.05
N ALA A 288 -3.53 -4.44 7.13
CA ALA A 288 -3.19 -3.45 8.15
C ALA A 288 -3.90 -2.13 7.88
N LEU A 289 -4.66 -1.65 8.85
CA LEU A 289 -5.30 -0.34 8.80
C LEU A 289 -4.27 0.77 8.90
N SER A 290 -4.52 1.88 8.22
CA SER A 290 -3.75 3.11 8.39
C SER A 290 -4.26 3.88 9.61
N PRO A 291 -3.39 4.41 10.49
CA PRO A 291 -3.81 5.11 11.71
C PRO A 291 -4.32 6.52 11.36
N THR A 292 -5.56 6.61 10.91
CA THR A 292 -6.14 7.84 10.37
C THR A 292 -6.68 8.77 11.44
N GLY A 293 -7.22 8.22 12.54
CA GLY A 293 -7.84 9.00 13.62
C GLY A 293 -8.99 9.93 13.16
N ALA A 294 -9.53 9.72 11.96
CA ALA A 294 -10.44 10.67 11.31
C ALA A 294 -11.38 10.00 10.32
N ASN A 295 -12.58 10.58 10.16
CA ASN A 295 -13.54 10.22 9.13
C ASN A 295 -13.68 11.37 8.14
N LEU A 296 -13.44 11.10 6.85
CA LEU A 296 -13.59 12.07 5.76
C LEU A 296 -14.51 11.50 4.69
N THR A 297 -15.34 12.37 4.10
CA THR A 297 -16.22 12.04 2.98
C THR A 297 -15.80 12.76 1.72
N ASP A 298 -16.18 12.24 0.57
CA ASP A 298 -15.98 12.91 -0.72
C ASP A 298 -16.66 14.29 -0.70
N PRO A 299 -15.94 15.39 -1.03
CA PRO A 299 -16.51 16.74 -1.08
C PRO A 299 -17.70 16.88 -2.03
N ASN A 300 -17.78 16.03 -3.06
CA ASN A 300 -18.84 16.04 -4.06
C ASN A 300 -19.91 14.97 -3.78
N ASN A 301 -19.66 14.04 -2.86
CA ASN A 301 -20.60 13.00 -2.45
C ASN A 301 -20.49 12.72 -0.94
N PRO A 302 -21.23 13.44 -0.09
CA PRO A 302 -21.18 13.27 1.37
C PRO A 302 -21.56 11.88 1.88
N ASN A 303 -22.17 11.02 1.05
CA ASN A 303 -22.48 9.65 1.41
C ASN A 303 -21.33 8.67 1.16
N ARG A 304 -20.28 9.10 0.45
CA ARG A 304 -19.10 8.30 0.14
C ARG A 304 -18.01 8.61 1.17
N VAL A 305 -17.79 7.68 2.10
CA VAL A 305 -16.69 7.78 3.06
C VAL A 305 -15.38 7.44 2.35
N ILE A 306 -14.43 8.37 2.35
CA ILE A 306 -13.15 8.22 1.65
C ILE A 306 -11.97 7.94 2.60
N VAL A 307 -12.13 8.27 3.88
CA VAL A 307 -11.20 7.90 4.95
C VAL A 307 -12.06 7.56 6.15
N GLN A 308 -11.79 6.44 6.79
CA GLN A 308 -12.46 6.05 8.01
C GLN A 308 -11.46 5.87 9.15
N ASP A 309 -11.87 6.30 10.34
CA ASP A 309 -11.13 6.15 11.58
C ASP A 309 -10.80 4.67 11.81
N ASP A 310 -9.54 4.37 12.12
CA ASP A 310 -9.04 3.01 12.22
C ASP A 310 -9.64 2.22 13.39
N PHE A 311 -9.93 2.86 14.53
CA PHE A 311 -10.61 2.20 15.63
C PHE A 311 -12.06 1.87 15.27
N ALA A 312 -12.77 2.82 14.65
CA ALA A 312 -14.15 2.59 14.18
C ALA A 312 -14.20 1.48 13.13
N TYR A 313 -13.33 1.53 12.12
CA TYR A 313 -13.24 0.51 11.07
C TYR A 313 -12.91 -0.87 11.66
N PHE A 314 -11.97 -0.95 12.60
CA PHE A 314 -11.61 -2.19 13.29
C PHE A 314 -12.80 -2.75 14.10
N GLN A 315 -13.54 -1.89 14.80
CA GLN A 315 -14.74 -2.28 15.54
C GLN A 315 -15.83 -2.84 14.62
N GLU A 316 -15.99 -2.27 13.42
CA GLU A 316 -16.90 -2.79 12.40
C GLU A 316 -16.42 -4.13 11.82
N MET A 317 -15.11 -4.30 11.60
CA MET A 317 -14.53 -5.60 11.22
C MET A 317 -14.84 -6.68 12.27
N LEU A 318 -14.68 -6.36 13.57
CA LEU A 318 -15.02 -7.25 14.68
C LEU A 318 -16.50 -7.64 14.65
N GLN A 319 -17.41 -6.68 14.45
CA GLN A 319 -18.85 -6.93 14.35
C GLN A 319 -19.20 -7.81 13.14
N ALA A 320 -18.45 -7.68 12.04
CA ALA A 320 -18.59 -8.53 10.86
C ALA A 320 -17.93 -9.92 11.02
N GLY A 321 -17.28 -10.21 12.15
CA GLY A 321 -16.71 -11.53 12.46
C GLY A 321 -15.41 -11.84 11.73
N PHE A 322 -14.59 -10.83 11.40
CA PHE A 322 -13.37 -11.05 10.62
C PHE A 322 -12.36 -12.01 11.27
N LEU A 323 -12.35 -12.10 12.61
CA LEU A 323 -11.45 -12.96 13.37
C LEU A 323 -11.65 -14.46 13.08
N ASP A 324 -12.82 -14.86 12.58
CA ASP A 324 -13.08 -16.25 12.17
C ASP A 324 -12.32 -16.62 10.89
N TRP A 325 -11.80 -15.63 10.15
CA TRP A 325 -11.21 -15.80 8.82
C TRP A 325 -9.70 -15.58 8.79
N VAL A 326 -9.07 -15.19 9.89
CA VAL A 326 -7.63 -14.88 9.96
C VAL A 326 -6.94 -15.62 11.10
N ASP A 327 -5.61 -15.72 10.99
CA ASP A 327 -4.74 -16.22 12.06
C ASP A 327 -4.05 -15.07 12.79
N CYS A 328 -3.82 -13.94 12.12
CA CYS A 328 -3.23 -12.74 12.72
C CYS A 328 -3.95 -11.46 12.26
N VAL A 329 -3.86 -10.42 13.07
CA VAL A 329 -4.35 -9.08 12.75
C VAL A 329 -3.18 -8.21 12.27
N GLY A 330 -3.29 -7.65 11.07
CA GLY A 330 -2.34 -6.65 10.56
C GLY A 330 -2.59 -5.27 11.17
N ALA A 331 -1.52 -4.52 11.44
CA ALA A 331 -1.60 -3.15 11.96
C ALA A 331 -0.42 -2.30 11.49
N HIS A 332 -0.68 -1.07 11.04
CA HIS A 332 0.35 -0.05 10.82
C HIS A 332 0.40 0.90 12.00
N HIS A 333 1.57 1.03 12.62
CA HIS A 333 1.83 1.99 13.69
C HIS A 333 2.71 3.10 13.15
N ASN A 334 2.16 3.90 12.23
CA ASN A 334 2.87 5.06 11.66
C ASN A 334 2.95 6.15 12.74
N GLY A 335 3.93 6.03 13.64
CA GLY A 335 4.26 7.05 14.63
C GLY A 335 4.91 8.24 13.95
N ILE A 336 4.11 9.15 13.38
CA ILE A 336 4.64 10.35 12.75
C ILE A 336 5.19 11.26 13.86
N ASN A 337 6.48 11.58 13.76
CA ASN A 337 7.19 12.59 14.56
C ASN A 337 7.37 12.30 16.07
N LEU A 338 6.95 11.13 16.54
CA LEU A 338 7.13 10.68 17.93
C LEU A 338 8.12 9.50 18.01
N PRO A 339 9.07 9.52 18.95
CA PRO A 339 9.94 8.38 19.16
C PRO A 339 9.14 7.18 19.73
N PRO A 340 9.62 5.94 19.50
CA PRO A 340 8.84 4.72 19.76
C PRO A 340 8.65 4.42 21.25
N ASP A 341 9.27 5.19 22.14
CA ASP A 341 9.13 5.13 23.60
C ASP A 341 8.05 6.07 24.14
N VAL A 342 7.43 6.90 23.29
CA VAL A 342 6.29 7.75 23.67
C VAL A 342 5.02 6.92 23.64
N GLU A 343 4.36 6.78 24.79
CA GLU A 343 3.08 6.11 24.89
C GLU A 343 1.96 6.96 24.24
N TRP A 344 0.94 6.28 23.73
CA TRP A 344 -0.17 6.93 23.01
C TRP A 344 -0.87 8.03 23.84
N GLN A 345 -0.96 7.86 25.16
CA GLN A 345 -1.59 8.84 26.06
C GLN A 345 -0.78 10.11 26.26
N ASP A 346 0.54 10.04 26.04
CA ASP A 346 1.47 11.16 26.18
C ASP A 346 1.64 11.90 24.85
N ALA A 347 1.32 11.24 23.73
CA ALA A 347 1.40 11.80 22.39
C ALA A 347 0.73 13.19 22.27
N PRO A 348 -0.51 13.42 22.74
CA PRO A 348 -1.16 14.73 22.59
C PRO A 348 -0.44 15.89 23.29
N ALA A 349 0.33 15.60 24.35
CA ALA A 349 1.08 16.59 25.11
C ALA A 349 2.55 16.69 24.66
N HIS A 350 3.00 15.81 23.77
CA HIS A 350 4.40 15.73 23.38
C HIS A 350 4.77 16.90 22.45
N PRO A 351 5.84 17.67 22.73
CA PRO A 351 6.20 18.87 21.94
C PRO A 351 6.47 18.64 20.45
N LYS A 352 6.71 17.38 20.04
CA LYS A 352 6.93 16.98 18.65
C LYS A 352 5.70 16.35 17.98
N ALA A 353 4.57 16.25 18.68
CA ALA A 353 3.35 15.69 18.10
C ALA A 353 2.64 16.63 17.10
N ALA A 354 3.03 17.91 17.09
CA ALA A 354 2.45 18.96 16.25
C ALA A 354 3.08 19.04 14.85
#